data_AF-A0A7C6CE73-F1
#
_entry.id   AF-A0A7C6CE73-F1
#
_cell.length_a   1.000
_cell.length_b   1.000
_cell.length_c   1.000
_cell.angle_alpha   90.00
_cell.angle_beta   90.00
_cell.angle_gamma   90.00
#
_symmetry.space_group_name_H-M   'P 1'
#
loop_
_entity.id
_entity.type
_entity.pdbx_description
1 polymer ?
#
loop_
_entity_poly.entity_id
_entity_poly.type
_entity_poly.pdbx_seq_one_letter_code
_entity_poly.pdbx_strand_id
1 'polypeptide(L)'
;MAVTIYNEEGNSRGFNWVTKTNINNSQLQYLLKVDEKSISSLDWSNAITVDGVSYDYYDNYRAWRAEVLDLEYGETYYYRVGSINNDSFSKIGSLYINDGLESLE
;
A
#
# COMPACT_ATOMS: atom_id res chain seq x y z
N MET A 1 3.70 3.75 7.03
CA MET A 1 4.97 4.24 6.44
C MET A 1 5.30 3.31 5.29
N ALA A 2 5.44 3.84 4.07
CA ALA A 2 5.93 3.07 2.93
C ALA A 2 7.46 3.06 2.95
N VAL A 3 8.06 1.96 2.52
CA VAL A 3 9.51 1.77 2.37
C VAL A 3 9.79 1.64 0.88
N THR A 4 10.83 2.30 0.37
CA THR A 4 11.27 2.09 -1.02
C THR A 4 11.99 0.75 -1.12
N ILE A 5 11.57 -0.10 -2.06
CA ILE A 5 12.28 -1.33 -2.38
C ILE A 5 13.24 -1.00 -3.51
N TYR A 6 14.53 -1.26 -3.32
CA TYR A 6 15.51 -1.17 -4.38
C TYR A 6 15.56 -2.51 -5.11
N ASN A 7 14.88 -2.60 -6.25
CA ASN A 7 14.88 -3.75 -7.17
C ASN A 7 15.53 -3.39 -8.52
N GLU A 8 16.43 -2.42 -8.54
CA GLU A 8 16.97 -1.77 -9.75
C GLU A 8 15.97 -0.85 -10.48
N GLU A 9 14.71 -0.79 -10.04
CA GLU A 9 13.68 0.12 -10.54
C GLU A 9 13.19 1.07 -9.42
N GLY A 10 13.33 2.38 -9.61
CA GLY A 10 13.03 3.39 -8.58
C GLY A 10 11.53 3.57 -8.25
N ASN A 11 10.63 2.91 -8.98
CA ASN A 11 9.18 3.01 -8.86
C ASN A 11 8.54 1.92 -7.97
N SER A 12 9.31 0.97 -7.44
CA SER A 12 8.79 -0.07 -6.55
C SER A 12 8.60 0.39 -5.10
N ARG A 13 7.58 -0.11 -4.40
CA ARG A 13 7.21 0.29 -3.04
C ARG A 13 6.84 -0.91 -2.17
N GLY A 14 7.43 -0.95 -0.98
CA GLY A 14 7.12 -1.89 0.09
C GLY A 14 6.18 -1.27 1.11
N PHE A 15 5.12 -1.98 1.45
CA PHE A 15 4.14 -1.59 2.46
C PHE A 15 4.30 -2.50 3.66
N ASN A 16 4.49 -1.91 4.85
CA ASN A 16 4.58 -2.64 6.10
C ASN A 16 3.49 -2.15 7.07
N TRP A 17 2.81 -3.09 7.73
CA TRP A 17 1.81 -2.78 8.75
C TRP A 17 1.75 -3.87 9.82
N VAL A 18 1.05 -3.58 10.91
CA VAL A 18 0.92 -4.49 12.05
C VAL A 18 -0.56 -4.65 12.40
N THR A 19 -0.96 -5.88 12.71
CA THR A 19 -2.29 -6.22 13.22
C THR A 19 -2.17 -7.00 14.53
N LYS A 20 -3.30 -7.28 15.18
CA LYS A 20 -3.37 -8.32 16.21
C LYS A 20 -3.19 -9.71 15.59
N THR A 21 -2.67 -10.68 16.34
CA THR A 21 -2.41 -12.06 15.87
C THR A 21 -3.67 -12.85 15.50
N ASN A 22 -4.84 -12.47 16.01
CA ASN A 22 -6.12 -13.08 15.62
C ASN A 22 -6.54 -12.73 14.18
N ILE A 23 -5.88 -11.76 13.56
CA ILE A 23 -6.03 -11.47 12.14
C ILE A 23 -5.10 -12.42 11.38
N ASN A 24 -5.73 -13.36 10.67
CA ASN A 24 -5.03 -14.42 9.92
C ASN A 24 -4.90 -14.12 8.43
N ASN A 25 -5.50 -13.03 7.97
CA ASN A 25 -5.37 -12.55 6.60
C ASN A 25 -5.45 -11.02 6.61
N SER A 26 -4.52 -10.37 5.92
CA SER A 26 -4.55 -8.94 5.66
C SER A 26 -3.93 -8.62 4.30
N GLN A 27 -4.56 -7.72 3.56
CA GLN A 27 -4.16 -7.30 2.24
C GLN A 27 -3.81 -5.82 2.19
N LEU A 28 -2.97 -5.48 1.23
CA LEU A 28 -2.87 -4.14 0.67
C LEU A 28 -3.88 -4.02 -0.49
N GLN A 29 -4.62 -2.92 -0.52
CA GLN A 29 -5.34 -2.47 -1.71
C GLN A 29 -4.78 -1.13 -2.15
N TYR A 30 -4.59 -0.96 -3.46
CA TYR A 30 -4.17 0.31 -4.03
C TYR A 30 -4.83 0.58 -5.39
N LEU A 31 -4.93 1.86 -5.74
CA LEU A 31 -5.48 2.33 -7.01
C LEU A 31 -4.80 3.64 -7.42
N LEU A 32 -4.72 3.87 -8.73
CA LEU A 32 -4.23 5.13 -9.30
C LEU A 32 -5.22 6.26 -8.99
N LYS A 33 -4.72 7.45 -8.63
CA LYS A 33 -5.54 8.64 -8.47
C LYS A 33 -5.98 9.14 -9.85
N VAL A 34 -7.16 8.72 -10.28
CA VAL A 34 -7.69 9.06 -11.61
C VAL A 34 -8.28 10.48 -11.68
N ASP A 35 -8.73 11.07 -10.55
CA ASP A 35 -9.35 12.39 -10.48
C ASP A 35 -9.06 13.08 -9.13
N GLU A 36 -9.32 14.40 -9.02
CA GLU A 36 -9.41 15.14 -7.74
C GLU A 36 -10.64 14.76 -6.89
N LYS A 37 -11.30 13.64 -7.20
CA LYS A 37 -12.42 13.12 -6.41
C LYS A 37 -12.02 13.03 -4.94
N SER A 38 -12.95 13.39 -4.07
CA SER A 38 -12.78 13.24 -2.63
C SER A 38 -12.35 11.81 -2.32
N ILE A 39 -11.40 11.65 -1.40
CA ILE A 39 -10.96 10.34 -0.89
C ILE A 39 -12.16 9.47 -0.45
N SER A 40 -13.25 10.11 0.02
CA SER A 40 -14.48 9.45 0.45
C SER A 40 -15.34 8.88 -0.70
N SER A 41 -15.06 9.22 -1.95
CA SER A 41 -15.80 8.75 -3.14
C SER A 41 -14.96 7.81 -4.02
N LEU A 42 -13.85 7.29 -3.50
CA LEU A 42 -13.04 6.31 -4.22
C LEU A 42 -13.78 4.98 -4.32
N ASP A 43 -13.87 4.46 -5.55
CA ASP A 43 -14.41 3.14 -5.82
C ASP A 43 -13.31 2.08 -5.71
N TRP A 44 -13.33 1.34 -4.61
CA TRP A 44 -12.36 0.29 -4.32
C TRP A 44 -12.65 -1.03 -5.04
N SER A 45 -13.73 -1.15 -5.82
CA SER A 45 -14.01 -2.36 -6.62
C SER A 45 -12.97 -2.59 -7.72
N ASN A 46 -12.30 -1.52 -8.17
CA ASN A 46 -11.23 -1.56 -9.18
C ASN A 46 -9.82 -1.58 -8.56
N ALA A 47 -9.72 -1.69 -7.23
CA ALA A 47 -8.42 -1.69 -6.57
C ALA A 47 -7.64 -2.97 -6.85
N ILE A 48 -6.35 -2.82 -7.12
CA ILE A 48 -5.43 -3.96 -7.15
C ILE A 48 -5.22 -4.42 -5.71
N THR A 49 -5.31 -5.72 -5.50
CA THR A 49 -5.16 -6.36 -4.19
C THR A 49 -3.89 -7.18 -4.16
N VAL A 50 -3.07 -6.98 -3.13
CA VAL A 50 -1.86 -7.75 -2.87
C VAL A 50 -2.00 -8.40 -1.49
N ASP A 51 -1.90 -9.72 -1.45
CA ASP A 51 -1.90 -10.46 -0.18
C ASP A 51 -0.64 -10.14 0.62
N GLY A 52 -0.81 -9.81 1.90
CA GLY A 52 0.30 -9.57 2.79
C GLY A 52 0.99 -10.87 3.18
N VAL A 53 2.32 -10.89 3.14
CA VAL A 53 3.14 -11.92 3.78
C VAL A 53 3.33 -11.53 5.23
N SER A 54 3.07 -12.45 6.16
CA SER A 54 3.14 -12.15 7.60
C SER A 54 4.24 -12.87 8.34
N TYR A 55 4.64 -12.26 9.46
CA TYR A 55 5.53 -12.81 10.47
C TYR A 55 4.99 -12.43 11.84
N ASP A 56 5.02 -13.35 12.79
CA ASP A 56 4.66 -13.02 14.16
C ASP A 56 5.68 -12.01 14.71
N TYR A 57 5.17 -10.88 15.22
CA TYR A 57 5.93 -9.68 15.53
C TYR A 57 5.49 -9.18 16.90
N TYR A 58 6.15 -9.67 17.95
CA TYR A 58 5.79 -9.53 19.37
C TYR A 58 4.51 -10.28 19.81
N ASP A 59 4.41 -10.51 21.12
CA ASP A 59 3.24 -11.15 21.73
C ASP A 59 1.95 -10.43 21.35
N ASN A 60 1.02 -11.17 20.74
CA ASN A 60 -0.29 -10.71 20.26
C ASN A 60 -0.28 -9.76 19.05
N TYR A 61 0.87 -9.54 18.41
CA TYR A 61 0.96 -8.73 17.20
C TYR A 61 1.60 -9.51 16.03
N ARG A 62 1.17 -9.16 14.82
CA ARG A 62 1.63 -9.76 13.57
C ARG A 62 2.02 -8.65 12.61
N ALA A 63 3.24 -8.71 12.11
CA ALA A 63 3.71 -7.81 11.06
C ALA A 63 3.33 -8.40 9.71
N TRP A 64 3.04 -7.51 8.78
CA TRP A 64 2.70 -7.81 7.41
C TRP A 64 3.57 -6.97 6.48
N ARG A 65 3.91 -7.56 5.34
CA ARG A 65 4.53 -6.84 4.23
C ARG A 65 3.83 -7.19 2.92
N ALA A 66 3.72 -6.20 2.04
CA ALA A 66 3.34 -6.38 0.64
C ALA A 66 4.25 -5.53 -0.24
N GLU A 67 4.50 -6.01 -1.45
CA GLU A 67 5.37 -5.35 -2.42
C GLU A 67 4.53 -4.98 -3.64
N VAL A 68 4.72 -3.76 -4.12
CA VAL A 68 4.12 -3.27 -5.36
C VAL A 68 5.24 -2.82 -6.26
N LEU A 69 5.31 -3.41 -7.44
CA LEU A 69 6.34 -3.17 -8.44
C LEU A 69 5.77 -2.33 -9.59
N ASP A 70 6.66 -1.78 -10.41
CA ASP A 70 6.31 -1.18 -11.70
C ASP A 70 5.26 -0.05 -11.64
N LEU A 71 5.26 0.76 -10.57
CA LEU A 71 4.35 1.90 -10.49
C LEU A 71 4.72 2.97 -11.52
N GLU A 72 3.73 3.70 -12.02
CA GLU A 72 3.99 4.78 -12.98
C GLU A 72 4.63 5.97 -12.25
N TYR A 73 5.72 6.50 -12.82
CA TYR A 73 6.32 7.74 -12.34
C TYR A 73 5.41 8.94 -12.64
N GLY A 74 5.48 9.97 -11.80
CA GLY A 74 4.62 11.15 -11.93
C GLY A 74 3.21 10.94 -11.40
N GLU A 75 2.90 9.75 -10.88
CA GLU A 75 1.55 9.39 -10.45
C GLU A 75 1.40 9.32 -8.94
N THR A 76 0.16 9.56 -8.49
CA THR A 76 -0.23 9.36 -7.09
C THR A 76 -1.11 8.13 -6.97
N TYR A 77 -0.77 7.24 -6.04
CA TYR A 77 -1.58 6.08 -5.68
C TYR A 77 -2.22 6.28 -4.32
N TYR A 78 -3.50 5.93 -4.22
CA TYR A 78 -4.16 5.75 -2.93
C TYR A 78 -4.04 4.31 -2.48
N TYR A 79 -3.85 4.11 -1.19
CA TYR A 79 -3.72 2.78 -0.62
C TYR A 79 -4.43 2.64 0.72
N ARG A 80 -4.80 1.41 1.06
CA ARG A 80 -5.29 1.02 2.39
C ARG A 80 -4.85 -0.41 2.69
N VAL A 81 -4.70 -0.72 3.97
CA VAL A 81 -4.38 -2.07 4.43
C VAL A 81 -5.49 -2.57 5.34
N GLY A 82 -5.81 -3.85 5.28
CA GLY A 82 -6.96 -4.37 6.02
C GLY A 82 -7.29 -5.80 5.70
N SER A 83 -8.53 -6.20 5.95
CA SER A 83 -9.06 -7.51 5.58
C SER A 83 -10.27 -7.31 4.70
N ILE A 84 -10.18 -7.79 3.46
CA ILE A 84 -11.31 -7.81 2.51
C ILE A 84 -12.47 -8.63 3.10
N ASN A 85 -12.16 -9.78 3.70
CA ASN A 85 -13.16 -10.69 4.24
C ASN A 85 -13.98 -10.09 5.39
N ASN A 86 -13.41 -9.12 6.10
CA ASN A 86 -14.06 -8.46 7.24
C ASN A 86 -14.53 -7.03 6.90
N ASP A 87 -14.37 -6.59 5.64
CA ASP A 87 -14.57 -5.21 5.19
C ASP A 87 -14.01 -4.16 6.17
N SER A 88 -12.79 -4.43 6.66
CA SER A 88 -12.18 -3.63 7.72
C SER A 88 -10.80 -3.17 7.27
N PHE A 89 -10.69 -1.87 7.01
CA PHE A 89 -9.49 -1.25 6.46
C PHE A 89 -9.01 -0.08 7.31
N SER A 90 -7.72 0.20 7.18
CA SER A 90 -7.10 1.42 7.68
C SER A 90 -7.74 2.66 7.04
N LYS A 91 -7.40 3.82 7.59
CA LYS A 91 -7.54 5.08 6.84
C LYS A 91 -6.77 4.99 5.52
N ILE A 92 -7.26 5.72 4.53
CA ILE A 92 -6.66 5.79 3.20
C ILE A 92 -5.40 6.66 3.28
N GLY A 93 -4.29 6.13 2.79
CA GLY A 93 -3.05 6.86 2.56
C GLY A 93 -2.87 7.21 1.09
N SER A 94 -1.95 8.13 0.81
CA SER A 94 -1.50 8.46 -0.54
C SER A 94 0.01 8.35 -0.66
N LEU A 95 0.49 8.03 -1.87
CA LEU A 95 1.90 7.92 -2.19
C LEU A 95 2.13 8.44 -3.61
N TYR A 96 3.03 9.41 -3.74
CA TYR A 96 3.51 9.90 -5.03
C TYR A 96 4.78 9.14 -5.46
N ILE A 97 4.85 8.78 -6.74
CA ILE A 97 5.99 8.05 -7.31
C ILE A 97 6.84 9.03 -8.10
N ASN A 98 7.89 9.54 -7.46
CA ASN A 98 8.87 10.44 -8.08
C ASN A 98 9.87 9.64 -8.92
N ASP A 99 10.27 10.18 -10.08
CA ASP A 99 11.31 9.65 -10.97
C ASP A 99 12.74 9.95 -10.49
N GLY A 100 12.88 10.75 -9.43
CA GLY A 100 14.16 11.13 -8.85
C GLY A 100 14.90 12.21 -9.64
N LEU A 101 14.30 12.77 -10.70
CA LEU A 101 14.93 13.80 -11.54
C LEU A 101 14.90 15.21 -10.90
N GLU A 102 14.17 15.40 -9.80
CA GLU A 102 14.05 16.70 -9.11
C GLU A 102 15.29 17.15 -8.30
N SER A 103 16.47 16.54 -8.49
CA SER A 103 17.69 16.85 -7.71
C SER A 103 18.85 17.49 -8.50
N LEU A 104 18.61 17.98 -9.73
CA LEU A 104 19.66 18.54 -10.59
C LEU A 104 19.47 20.03 -10.99
N GLU A 105 18.62 20.80 -10.31
CA GLU A 105 18.56 22.28 -10.48
C GLU A 105 19.23 23.04 -9.34
#